data_AF-A0A486XRZ0-F1
#
_entry.id   AF-A0A486XRZ0-F1
#
_cell.length_a   1.000
_cell.length_b   1.000
_cell.length_c   1.000
_cell.angle_alpha   90.00
_cell.angle_beta   90.00
_cell.angle_gamma   90.00
#
_symmetry.space_group_name_H-M   'P 1'
#
loop_
_entity.id
_entity.type
_entity.pdbx_description
1 polymer ?
#
loop_
_entity_poly.entity_id
_entity_poly.type
_entity_poly.pdbx_seq_one_letter_code
_entity_poly.pdbx_strand_id
1 'polypeptide(L)' 'MPPLSKHPLTNEYLRGLFKSNFELANQVIELARFYIRSGREVNLTKLLDEIKRNPQKDYIEVLRQLDSEE' A
#
# COMPACT_ATOMS: atom_id res chain seq x y z
N MET A 1 24.96 12.29 11.73
CA MET A 1 23.83 11.62 11.06
C MET A 1 22.58 11.90 11.87
N PRO A 2 21.53 12.54 11.31
CA PRO A 2 20.29 12.69 12.05
C PRO A 2 19.59 11.32 12.15
N PRO A 3 18.82 11.05 13.23
CA PRO A 3 18.15 9.79 13.41
C PRO A 3 17.05 9.63 12.35
N LEU A 4 16.98 8.45 11.73
CA LEU A 4 15.84 8.03 10.90
C LEU A 4 14.61 7.99 11.80
N SER A 5 13.78 9.03 11.70
CA SER A 5 12.49 9.13 12.37
C SER A 5 11.69 7.87 12.06
N LYS A 6 11.58 6.96 13.05
CA LYS A 6 10.58 5.88 13.04
C LYS A 6 9.23 6.55 13.17
N HIS A 7 8.73 7.13 12.08
CA HIS A 7 7.38 7.67 12.06
C HIS A 7 6.44 6.50 12.34
N PRO A 8 5.68 6.54 13.44
CA PRO A 8 4.67 5.53 13.66
C PRO A 8 3.71 5.57 12.46
N LEU A 9 3.16 4.42 12.08
CA LEU A 9 2.05 4.31 11.14
C LEU A 9 0.78 4.92 11.75
N THR A 10 0.84 6.19 12.16
CA THR A 10 -0.32 6.93 12.65
C THR A 10 -1.18 7.33 11.47
N ASN A 11 -2.49 7.13 11.65
CA ASN A 11 -3.55 7.49 10.69
C ASN A 11 -3.40 8.92 10.12
N GLU A 12 -2.72 9.83 10.83
CA GLU A 12 -2.53 11.23 10.43
C GLU A 12 -1.78 11.39 9.11
N TYR A 13 -0.77 10.57 8.81
CA TYR A 13 -0.01 10.69 7.55
C TYR A 13 -0.80 10.20 6.34
N LEU A 14 -1.64 9.17 6.54
CA LEU A 14 -2.45 8.58 5.47
C LEU A 14 -3.76 9.36 5.22
N ARG A 15 -4.22 10.16 6.20
CA ARG A 15 -5.40 11.03 6.06
C ARG A 15 -5.27 12.12 4.99
N GLY A 16 -4.04 12.53 4.64
CA GLY A 16 -3.82 13.49 3.55
C GLY A 16 -3.85 12.87 2.15
N LEU A 17 -3.66 11.55 2.07
CA LEU A 17 -3.55 10.80 0.80
C LEU A 17 -4.87 10.15 0.39
N PHE A 18 -5.73 9.84 1.36
CA PHE A 18 -7.00 9.15 1.15
C PHE A 18 -8.18 10.00 1.61
N LYS A 19 -9.25 10.06 0.81
CA LYS A 19 -10.45 10.84 1.16
C LYS A 19 -11.16 10.29 2.40
N SER A 20 -10.94 9.00 2.70
CA SER A 20 -11.48 8.34 3.88
C SER A 20 -10.66 7.11 4.26
N ASN A 21 -10.83 6.66 5.52
CA ASN A 21 -10.30 5.38 5.97
C ASN A 21 -10.84 4.19 5.15
N PHE A 22 -12.03 4.35 4.55
CA PHE A 22 -12.62 3.32 3.69
C PHE A 22 -11.83 3.17 2.38
N GLU A 23 -11.41 4.27 1.76
CA GLU A 23 -10.57 4.21 0.55
C GLU A 23 -9.21 3.56 0.83
N LEU A 24 -8.58 3.94 1.95
CA LEU A 24 -7.33 3.33 2.38
C LEU A 24 -7.50 1.82 2.62
N ALA A 25 -8.53 1.42 3.37
CA ALA A 25 -8.80 0.02 3.65
C ALA A 25 -9.05 -0.78 2.36
N ASN A 26 -9.82 -0.22 1.42
CA ASN A 26 -10.07 -0.85 0.13
C ASN A 26 -8.77 -1.06 -0.65
N GLN A 27 -7.87 -0.06 -0.69
CA GLN A 27 -6.59 -0.18 -1.37
C GLN A 27 -5.66 -1.20 -0.70
N VAL A 28 -5.62 -1.25 0.63
CA VAL A 28 -4.88 -2.29 1.38
C VAL A 28 -5.39 -3.68 1.03
N ILE A 29 -6.72 -3.87 0.99
CA ILE A 29 -7.34 -5.17 0.68
C ILE A 29 -7.01 -5.61 -0.74
N GLU A 30 -7.13 -4.71 -1.71
CA GLU A 30 -6.81 -5.03 -3.11
C GLU A 30 -5.32 -5.37 -3.30
N LEU A 31 -4.42 -4.67 -2.60
CA LEU A 31 -2.98 -4.93 -2.67
C LEU A 31 -2.64 -6.27 -2.02
N ALA A 32 -3.27 -6.59 -0.89
CA ALA A 32 -3.12 -7.88 -0.24
C ALA A 32 -3.57 -9.02 -1.16
N ARG A 33 -4.73 -8.86 -1.82
CA ARG A 33 -5.26 -9.85 -2.78
C ARG A 33 -4.31 -10.07 -3.94
N PHE A 34 -3.72 -9.01 -4.48
CA PHE A 34 -2.74 -9.10 -5.56
C PHE A 34 -1.53 -9.94 -5.11
N TYR A 35 -0.87 -9.58 -4.01
CA TYR A 35 0.32 -10.30 -3.57
C TYR A 35 0.06 -11.75 -3.16
N ILE A 36 -1.10 -12.03 -2.54
CA ILE A 36 -1.50 -13.41 -2.21
C ILE A 36 -1.66 -14.25 -3.49
N ARG A 37 -2.25 -13.68 -4.55
CA ARG A 37 -2.39 -14.37 -5.85
C ARG A 37 -1.04 -14.63 -6.51
N SER A 38 -0.09 -13.69 -6.43
CA SER A 38 1.27 -13.87 -6.93
C SER A 38 2.16 -14.74 -6.02
N GLY A 39 1.58 -15.44 -5.04
CA GLY A 39 2.30 -16.37 -4.14
C GLY A 39 3.22 -15.68 -3.12
N ARG A 40 3.09 -14.37 -2.92
CA ARG A 40 3.92 -13.60 -1.98
C ARG A 40 3.27 -13.53 -0.61
N GLU A 41 4.05 -13.85 0.43
CA GLU A 41 3.62 -13.64 1.80
C GLU A 41 3.66 -12.16 2.17
N VAL A 42 2.53 -11.64 2.66
CA VAL A 42 2.37 -10.23 3.02
C VAL A 42 1.85 -10.06 4.43
N ASN A 43 2.29 -8.99 5.07
CA ASN A 43 1.78 -8.54 6.36
C ASN A 43 1.26 -7.11 6.24
N LEU A 44 0.40 -6.71 7.18
CA LEU A 44 -0.25 -5.40 7.15
C LEU A 44 0.75 -4.24 7.12
N THR A 45 1.85 -4.34 7.87
CA THR A 45 2.89 -3.31 7.90
C THR A 45 3.52 -3.08 6.53
N LYS A 46 3.89 -4.16 5.83
CA LYS A 46 4.45 -4.10 4.46
C LYS A 46 3.45 -3.50 3.48
N LEU A 47 2.18 -3.87 3.57
CA LEU A 47 1.12 -3.34 2.70
C LEU A 47 0.94 -1.82 2.90
N LEU A 48 0.92 -1.38 4.16
CA LEU A 48 0.80 0.05 4.48
C LEU A 48 2.05 0.84 4.06
N ASP A 49 3.25 0.27 4.21
CA ASP A 49 4.48 0.90 3.73
C ASP A 49 4.51 0.99 2.20
N GLU A 50 4.00 -0.01 1.50
CA GLU A 50 3.92 0.03 0.04
C GLU A 50 2.94 1.10 -0.45
N ILE A 51 1.77 1.21 0.19
CA ILE A 51 0.79 2.27 -0.11
C ILE A 51 1.34 3.65 0.22
N LYS A 52 2.16 3.78 1.28
CA LYS A 52 2.85 5.06 1.55
C LYS A 52 3.84 5.43 0.46
N ARG A 53 4.56 4.45 -0.10
CA ARG A 53 5.52 4.66 -1.20
C ARG A 53 4.80 4.96 -2.51
N ASN A 54 3.66 4.31 -2.74
CA ASN A 54 2.85 4.42 -3.94
C ASN A 54 1.38 4.72 -3.60
N PRO A 55 1.06 5.98 -3.21
CA PRO A 55 -0.29 6.35 -2.76
C PRO A 55 -1.29 6.55 -3.91
N GLN A 56 -0.85 6.33 -5.15
CA GLN A 56 -1.68 6.48 -6.34
C GLN A 56 -2.81 5.44 -6.30
N LYS A 57 -4.05 5.86 -6.60
CA LYS A 57 -5.20 4.94 -6.62
C LYS A 57 -5.05 3.84 -7.66
N ASP A 58 -4.41 4.17 -8.78
CA ASP A 58 -4.23 3.26 -9.92
C ASP A 58 -3.00 2.35 -9.74
N TYR A 59 -2.29 2.44 -8.61
CA TYR A 59 -1.08 1.66 -8.35
C TYR A 59 -1.32 0.14 -8.50
N ILE A 60 -2.49 -0.34 -8.09
CA ILE A 60 -2.83 -1.76 -8.22
C ILE A 60 -3.11 -2.15 -9.68
N GLU A 61 -3.67 -1.24 -10.49
CA GLU A 61 -3.84 -1.48 -11.91
C GLU A 61 -2.49 -1.54 -12.63
N VAL A 62 -1.55 -0.65 -12.25
CA VAL A 62 -0.16 -0.71 -12.73
C VAL A 62 0.50 -2.04 -12.37
N LEU A 63 0.35 -2.50 -11.12
CA LEU A 63 0.88 -3.81 -10.71
C LEU A 63 0.27 -4.97 -11.50
N ARG A 64 -1.03 -4.94 -11.79
CA ARG A 64 -1.70 -5.98 -12.59
C ARG A 64 -1.23 -5.99 -14.03
N GLN A 65 -0.94 -4.83 -14.61
CA GLN A 65 -0.38 -4.73 -15.97
C GLN A 65 1.01 -5.36 -16.02
N LEU A 66 1.87 -5.03 -15.06
CA LEU A 66 3.21 -5.60 -14.96
C LEU A 66 3.22 -7.12 -14.78
N ASP A 67 2.28 -7.67 -13.99
CA ASP A 67 2.17 -9.13 -13.76
C ASP A 67 1.57 -9.88 -14.96
N SER A 68 0.84 -9.18 -15.86
CA SER A 68 0.24 -9.77 -17.06
C SER A 68 1.15 -9.74 -18.30
N GLU A 69 2.25 -8.97 -18.25
CA GLU A 69 3.26 -8.90 -19.30
C GLU A 69 4.40 -9.94 -19.13
N GLU A 70 4.35 -10.76 -18.08
CA GLU A 70 5.23 -11.93 -17.83
C GLU A 70 4.56 -13.26 -18.25
#